data_AF-F4L243-F1
#
_entry.id   AF-F4L243-F1
#
_cell.length_a   1.000
_cell.length_b   1.000
_cell.length_c   1.000
_cell.angle_alpha   90.00
_cell.angle_beta   90.00
_cell.angle_gamma   90.00
#
_symmetry.space_group_name_H-M   'P 1'
#
loop_
_entity.id
_entity.type
_entity.pdbx_description
1 polymer ?
#
loop_
_entity_poly.entity_id
_entity_poly.type
_entity_poly.pdbx_seq_one_letter_code
_entity_poly.pdbx_strand_id
1 'polypeptide(L)'
;MIDHNTDTTLNINIDSLDASFLNDLKKQFGSVNLEIHIQKRPDNWLIEEDFWKIIDLLDWSKSGDSRSIIQPAVQKLAEMPIANIHQFQDILSEKLWLLDTQIYAQVFIDIHPKGRLSVDDFLYARCAVIAEGKAYFEEILQHPEKMPQDIIFEPLLNIASAAYTLKTKKEFIHTPKYNYETYSNEKGWA
;
A
#
# COMPACT_ATOMS: atom_id res chain seq x y z
N MET A 1 -24.99 42.78 -18.60
CA MET A 1 -23.62 42.21 -18.56
C MET A 1 -23.76 40.72 -18.67
N ILE A 2 -23.30 40.14 -19.77
CA ILE A 2 -23.27 38.69 -19.96
C ILE A 2 -21.89 38.26 -19.44
N ASP A 3 -21.89 37.47 -18.38
CA ASP A 3 -20.67 36.92 -17.80
C ASP A 3 -20.26 35.72 -18.67
N HIS A 4 -19.29 35.92 -19.55
CA HIS A 4 -18.68 34.85 -20.33
C HIS A 4 -17.56 34.24 -19.49
N ASN A 5 -17.92 33.41 -18.52
CA ASN A 5 -16.92 32.58 -17.86
C ASN A 5 -16.50 31.47 -18.83
N THR A 6 -15.39 31.68 -19.55
CA THR A 6 -14.85 30.76 -20.56
C THR A 6 -13.88 29.72 -19.98
N ASP A 7 -13.74 29.68 -18.65
CA ASP A 7 -12.74 28.84 -18.00
C ASP A 7 -13.22 27.39 -17.89
N THR A 8 -12.37 26.47 -18.35
CA THR A 8 -12.59 25.02 -18.20
C THR A 8 -11.79 24.52 -17.01
N THR A 9 -12.48 24.00 -16.00
CA THR A 9 -11.82 23.34 -14.86
C THR A 9 -11.65 21.85 -15.13
N LEU A 10 -10.40 21.38 -15.07
CA LEU A 10 -10.05 19.97 -15.18
C LEU A 10 -9.72 19.42 -13.79
N ASN A 11 -10.44 18.39 -13.35
CA ASN A 11 -10.15 17.69 -12.10
C ASN A 11 -9.46 16.35 -12.42
N ILE A 12 -8.17 16.28 -12.16
CA ILE A 12 -7.29 15.22 -12.66
C ILE A 12 -6.44 14.68 -11.50
N ASN A 13 -6.25 13.36 -11.42
CA ASN A 13 -5.29 12.78 -10.49
C ASN A 13 -3.86 13.04 -10.98
N ILE A 14 -2.93 13.34 -10.08
CA ILE A 14 -1.52 13.57 -10.45
C ILE A 14 -0.86 12.33 -11.06
N ASP A 15 -1.27 11.12 -10.64
CA ASP A 15 -0.74 9.84 -11.14
C ASP A 15 -1.11 9.59 -12.62
N SER A 16 -2.12 10.29 -13.15
CA SER A 16 -2.53 10.19 -14.56
C SER A 16 -1.90 11.26 -15.45
N LEU A 17 -1.07 12.16 -14.90
CA LEU A 17 -0.34 13.17 -15.68
C LEU A 17 0.87 12.53 -16.34
N ASP A 18 0.68 12.01 -17.55
CA ASP A 18 1.74 11.48 -18.38
C ASP A 18 1.92 12.28 -19.69
N ALA A 19 2.91 11.87 -20.50
CA ALA A 19 3.20 12.52 -21.77
C ALA A 19 2.04 12.40 -22.77
N SER A 20 1.24 11.33 -22.71
CA SER A 20 0.09 11.15 -23.59
C SER A 20 -1.00 12.15 -23.24
N PHE A 21 -1.35 12.24 -21.95
CA PHE A 21 -2.35 13.15 -21.44
C PHE A 21 -2.02 14.61 -21.75
N LEU A 22 -0.75 15.02 -21.59
CA LEU A 22 -0.30 16.36 -21.97
C LEU A 22 -0.42 16.64 -23.48
N ASN A 23 -0.21 15.63 -24.32
CA ASN A 23 -0.39 15.77 -25.76
C ASN A 23 -1.86 15.90 -26.14
N ASP A 24 -2.75 15.19 -25.45
CA ASP A 24 -4.19 15.28 -25.69
C ASP A 24 -4.75 16.63 -25.25
N LEU A 25 -4.30 17.17 -24.10
CA LEU A 25 -4.63 18.53 -23.68
C LEU A 25 -4.21 19.58 -24.72
N LYS A 26 -2.99 19.47 -25.27
CA LYS A 26 -2.50 20.39 -26.32
C LYS A 26 -3.36 20.33 -27.58
N LYS A 27 -3.77 19.13 -28.00
CA LYS A 27 -4.65 18.96 -29.18
C LYS A 27 -6.04 19.54 -28.93
N GLN A 28 -6.59 19.30 -27.75
CA GLN A 28 -7.97 19.68 -27.42
C GLN A 28 -8.12 21.19 -27.20
N PHE A 29 -7.18 21.83 -26.51
CA PHE A 29 -7.31 23.22 -26.09
C PHE A 29 -6.35 24.18 -26.82
N GLY A 30 -5.43 23.67 -27.65
CA GLY A 30 -4.56 24.51 -28.48
C GLY A 30 -3.59 25.36 -27.66
N SER A 31 -3.53 26.66 -27.94
CA SER A 31 -2.58 27.62 -27.34
C SER A 31 -3.17 28.43 -26.18
N VAL A 32 -4.02 27.80 -25.36
CA VAL A 32 -4.54 28.45 -24.13
C VAL A 32 -3.54 28.39 -22.99
N ASN A 33 -3.71 29.29 -22.01
CA ASN A 33 -2.97 29.23 -20.76
C ASN A 33 -3.57 28.14 -19.86
N LEU A 34 -2.72 27.26 -19.34
CA LEU A 34 -3.10 26.25 -18.36
C LEU A 34 -2.72 26.75 -16.96
N GLU A 35 -3.69 26.85 -16.07
CA GLU A 35 -3.48 27.13 -14.65
C GLU A 35 -3.67 25.86 -13.83
N ILE A 36 -2.65 25.47 -13.06
CA ILE A 36 -2.66 24.26 -12.23
C ILE A 36 -2.79 24.65 -10.77
N HIS A 37 -3.93 24.32 -10.17
CA HIS A 37 -4.16 24.45 -8.73
C HIS A 37 -3.83 23.14 -8.03
N ILE A 38 -2.67 23.10 -7.38
CA ILE A 38 -2.28 21.93 -6.57
C ILE A 38 -2.91 22.10 -5.18
N GLN A 39 -3.87 21.24 -4.85
CA GLN A 39 -4.36 21.16 -3.47
C GLN A 39 -3.24 20.58 -2.60
N LYS A 40 -2.83 21.31 -1.56
CA LYS A 40 -1.93 20.76 -0.55
C LYS A 40 -2.60 19.55 0.08
N ARG A 41 -1.83 18.47 0.18
CA ARG A 41 -2.16 17.33 1.04
C ARG A 41 -2.47 17.90 2.44
N PRO A 42 -3.57 17.52 3.10
CA PRO A 42 -3.82 17.95 4.47
C PRO A 42 -2.60 17.59 5.32
N ASP A 43 -2.12 18.52 6.16
CA ASP A 43 -0.89 18.33 6.97
C ASP A 43 -0.94 17.09 7.88
N ASN A 44 -2.13 16.52 8.08
CA ASN A 44 -2.39 15.38 8.96
C ASN A 44 -2.55 14.03 8.24
N TRP A 45 -2.34 13.94 6.92
CA TRP A 45 -2.40 12.65 6.24
C TRP A 45 -1.20 11.78 6.59
N LEU A 46 -1.48 10.51 6.90
CA LEU A 46 -0.46 9.51 7.15
C LEU A 46 0.41 9.34 5.89
N ILE A 47 1.72 9.52 6.06
CA ILE A 47 2.74 9.29 5.03
C ILE A 47 3.51 8.01 5.30
N GLU A 48 4.37 7.59 4.37
CA GLU A 48 5.14 6.34 4.52
C GLU A 48 5.99 6.31 5.80
N GLU A 49 6.56 7.44 6.23
CA GLU A 49 7.31 7.49 7.49
C GLU A 49 6.43 7.15 8.71
N ASP A 50 5.18 7.62 8.72
CA ASP A 50 4.22 7.31 9.78
C ASP A 50 3.77 5.84 9.72
N PHE A 51 3.62 5.29 8.51
CA PHE A 51 3.34 3.87 8.31
C PHE A 51 4.40 3.01 9.00
N TRP A 52 5.68 3.26 8.73
CA TRP A 52 6.78 2.50 9.35
C TRP A 52 6.83 2.70 10.86
N LYS A 53 6.59 3.91 11.38
CA LYS A 53 6.47 4.14 12.83
C LYS A 53 5.37 3.33 13.49
N ILE A 54 4.29 3.01 12.77
CA ILE A 54 3.20 2.15 13.27
C ILE A 54 3.61 0.68 13.21
N ILE A 55 4.32 0.25 12.16
CA ILE A 55 4.90 -1.09 12.06
C ILE A 55 5.92 -1.34 13.18
N ASP A 56 6.73 -0.36 13.55
CA ASP A 56 7.71 -0.48 14.64
C ASP A 56 7.06 -0.72 16.03
N LEU A 57 5.73 -0.56 16.14
CA LEU A 57 4.99 -0.84 17.37
C LEU A 57 4.61 -2.32 17.53
N LEU A 58 4.88 -3.19 16.55
CA LEU A 58 4.60 -4.61 16.66
C LEU A 58 5.38 -5.23 17.84
N ASP A 59 4.66 -5.82 18.79
CA ASP A 59 5.24 -6.37 20.01
C ASP A 59 5.62 -7.84 19.85
N TRP A 60 6.79 -8.08 19.28
CA TRP A 60 7.34 -9.42 19.06
C TRP A 60 7.61 -10.21 20.35
N SER A 61 7.59 -9.58 21.54
CA SER A 61 7.64 -10.29 22.82
C SER A 61 6.38 -11.14 23.09
N LYS A 62 5.32 -10.93 22.29
CA LYS A 62 4.04 -11.64 22.35
C LYS A 62 3.91 -12.75 21.30
N SER A 63 5.01 -13.30 20.80
CA SER A 63 5.06 -14.28 19.69
C SER A 63 4.15 -15.52 19.81
N GLY A 64 3.58 -15.82 20.99
CA GLY A 64 2.57 -16.88 21.17
C GLY A 64 1.11 -16.48 20.89
N ASP A 65 0.82 -15.19 20.68
CA ASP A 65 -0.50 -14.69 20.29
C ASP A 65 -0.35 -13.56 19.26
N SER A 66 -0.50 -13.92 17.99
CA SER A 66 -0.43 -13.03 16.85
C SER A 66 -1.29 -11.77 16.97
N ARG A 67 -2.45 -11.84 17.66
CA ARG A 67 -3.30 -10.66 17.89
C ARG A 67 -2.67 -9.69 18.89
N SER A 68 -2.00 -10.23 19.91
CA SER A 68 -1.27 -9.42 20.89
C SER A 68 -0.07 -8.70 20.27
N ILE A 69 0.57 -9.28 19.24
CA ILE A 69 1.69 -8.65 18.53
C ILE A 69 1.23 -7.37 17.81
N ILE A 70 0.10 -7.42 17.09
CA ILE A 70 -0.41 -6.26 16.32
C ILE A 70 -1.16 -5.23 17.17
N GLN A 71 -1.53 -5.58 18.39
CA GLN A 71 -2.40 -4.77 19.24
C GLN A 71 -1.90 -3.33 19.46
N PRO A 72 -0.60 -3.05 19.70
CA PRO A 72 -0.13 -1.68 19.88
C PRO A 72 -0.27 -0.85 18.60
N ALA A 73 0.03 -1.43 17.44
CA ALA A 73 -0.16 -0.77 16.14
C ALA A 73 -1.64 -0.46 15.87
N VAL A 74 -2.52 -1.42 16.16
CA VAL A 74 -3.99 -1.25 16.06
C VAL A 74 -4.49 -0.11 16.96
N GLN A 75 -4.05 -0.07 18.22
CA GLN A 75 -4.43 0.99 19.16
C GLN A 75 -3.96 2.35 18.68
N LYS A 76 -2.70 2.45 18.26
CA LYS A 76 -2.13 3.71 17.76
C LYS A 76 -2.90 4.22 16.55
N LEU A 77 -3.17 3.35 15.58
CA LEU A 77 -3.87 3.72 14.36
C LEU A 77 -5.34 4.12 14.64
N ALA A 78 -6.00 3.50 15.62
CA ALA A 78 -7.37 3.84 16.01
C ALA A 78 -7.52 5.25 16.64
N GLU A 79 -6.45 5.79 17.23
CA GLU A 79 -6.40 7.16 17.74
C GLU A 79 -6.38 8.20 16.61
N MET A 80 -5.85 7.84 15.43
CA MET A 80 -5.68 8.74 14.29
C MET A 80 -7.02 9.03 13.57
N PRO A 81 -7.10 10.08 12.72
CA PRO A 81 -8.27 10.32 11.87
C PRO A 81 -8.62 9.10 10.99
N ILE A 82 -9.90 8.91 10.66
CA ILE A 82 -10.35 7.78 9.81
C ILE A 82 -9.61 7.75 8.47
N ALA A 83 -9.38 8.93 7.87
CA ALA A 83 -8.61 9.04 6.64
C ALA A 83 -7.22 8.39 6.76
N ASN A 84 -6.58 8.48 7.92
CA ASN A 84 -5.26 7.88 8.13
C ASN A 84 -5.31 6.36 8.22
N ILE A 85 -6.43 5.78 8.67
CA ILE A 85 -6.65 4.33 8.63
C ILE A 85 -6.73 3.84 7.17
N HIS A 86 -7.42 4.58 6.30
CA HIS A 86 -7.45 4.31 4.85
C HIS A 86 -6.06 4.46 4.24
N GLN A 87 -5.34 5.55 4.55
CA GLN A 87 -3.98 5.75 4.03
C GLN A 87 -3.00 4.68 4.51
N PHE A 88 -3.12 4.19 5.75
CA PHE A 88 -2.33 3.06 6.22
C PHE A 88 -2.61 1.80 5.38
N GLN A 89 -3.88 1.50 5.11
CA GLN A 89 -4.28 0.36 4.26
C GLN A 89 -3.75 0.51 2.82
N ASP A 90 -3.78 1.71 2.27
CA ASP A 90 -3.28 1.98 0.91
C ASP A 90 -1.76 1.82 0.84
N ILE A 91 -1.01 2.35 1.81
CA ILE A 91 0.45 2.17 1.86
C ILE A 91 0.81 0.70 2.08
N LEU A 92 0.12 -0.01 2.98
CA LEU A 92 0.33 -1.45 3.17
C LEU A 92 0.13 -2.21 1.85
N SER A 93 -0.95 -1.90 1.13
CA SER A 93 -1.26 -2.56 -0.14
C SER A 93 -0.18 -2.31 -1.20
N GLU A 94 0.36 -1.10 -1.25
CA GLU A 94 1.47 -0.75 -2.15
C GLU A 94 2.73 -1.57 -1.83
N LYS A 95 3.13 -1.64 -0.55
CA LYS A 95 4.32 -2.39 -0.15
C LYS A 95 4.20 -3.89 -0.43
N LEU A 96 3.02 -4.47 -0.21
CA LEU A 96 2.74 -5.86 -0.56
C LEU A 96 2.75 -6.09 -2.08
N TRP A 97 2.18 -5.16 -2.84
CA TRP A 97 2.12 -5.21 -4.31
C TRP A 97 3.51 -5.07 -4.95
N LEU A 98 4.41 -4.27 -4.37
CA LEU A 98 5.81 -4.14 -4.83
C LEU A 98 6.60 -5.45 -4.70
N LEU A 99 6.26 -6.27 -3.70
CA LEU A 99 6.85 -7.60 -3.51
C LEU A 99 6.11 -8.70 -4.29
N ASP A 100 4.96 -8.41 -4.90
CA ASP A 100 4.21 -9.35 -5.73
C ASP A 100 4.85 -9.48 -7.12
N THR A 101 6.00 -10.14 -7.23
CA THR A 101 6.65 -10.32 -8.55
C THR A 101 7.21 -11.73 -8.68
N GLN A 102 7.40 -12.15 -9.94
CA GLN A 102 7.95 -13.47 -10.24
C GLN A 102 9.33 -13.67 -9.59
N ILE A 103 10.17 -12.64 -9.52
CA ILE A 103 11.55 -12.78 -9.01
C ILE A 103 11.57 -13.12 -7.51
N TYR A 104 10.65 -12.55 -6.70
CA TYR A 104 10.53 -12.90 -5.28
C TYR A 104 9.87 -14.27 -5.10
N ALA A 105 8.85 -14.57 -5.91
CA ALA A 105 8.13 -15.84 -5.85
C ALA A 105 8.97 -17.04 -6.29
N GLN A 106 9.97 -16.82 -7.15
CA GLN A 106 10.86 -17.88 -7.66
C GLN A 106 11.53 -18.65 -6.52
N VAL A 107 11.87 -17.95 -5.44
CA VAL A 107 12.47 -18.53 -4.23
C VAL A 107 11.60 -19.64 -3.63
N PHE A 108 10.28 -19.47 -3.64
CA PHE A 108 9.32 -20.48 -3.17
C PHE A 108 9.10 -21.60 -4.19
N ILE A 109 9.08 -21.25 -5.47
CA ILE A 109 8.89 -22.20 -6.57
C ILE A 109 10.06 -23.19 -6.63
N ASP A 110 11.29 -22.71 -6.49
CA ASP A 110 12.51 -23.51 -6.60
C ASP A 110 12.62 -24.59 -5.51
N ILE A 111 12.16 -24.28 -4.30
CA ILE A 111 12.19 -25.23 -3.18
C ILE A 111 10.98 -26.17 -3.15
N HIS A 112 9.89 -25.81 -3.83
CA HIS A 112 8.68 -26.63 -3.84
C HIS A 112 8.89 -27.87 -4.73
N PRO A 113 8.63 -29.11 -4.25
CA PRO A 113 8.93 -30.34 -5.00
C PRO A 113 8.29 -30.47 -6.39
N LYS A 114 7.23 -29.70 -6.66
CA LYS A 114 6.51 -29.66 -7.93
C LYS A 114 6.65 -28.33 -8.68
N GLY A 115 7.52 -27.42 -8.23
CA GLY A 115 7.66 -26.09 -8.82
C GLY A 115 6.37 -25.28 -8.76
N ARG A 116 5.67 -25.28 -7.60
CA ARG A 116 4.38 -24.60 -7.44
C ARG A 116 4.51 -23.53 -6.37
N LEU A 117 3.81 -22.43 -6.58
CA LEU A 117 3.65 -21.36 -5.61
C LEU A 117 2.35 -21.54 -4.83
N SER A 118 2.45 -21.46 -3.51
CA SER A 118 1.29 -21.27 -2.64
C SER A 118 1.01 -19.78 -2.54
N VAL A 119 -0.19 -19.35 -2.98
CA VAL A 119 -0.55 -17.93 -3.04
C VAL A 119 -0.63 -17.29 -1.66
N ASP A 120 -1.10 -18.06 -0.67
CA ASP A 120 -1.24 -17.62 0.72
C ASP A 120 0.12 -17.54 1.41
N ASP A 121 0.94 -18.59 1.30
CA ASP A 121 2.28 -18.60 1.94
C ASP A 121 3.15 -17.45 1.41
N PHE A 122 3.08 -17.19 0.11
CA PHE A 122 3.80 -16.08 -0.50
C PHE A 122 3.27 -14.72 -0.04
N LEU A 123 1.94 -14.53 0.04
CA LEU A 123 1.36 -13.30 0.58
C LEU A 123 1.77 -13.09 2.05
N TYR A 124 1.76 -14.15 2.87
CA TYR A 124 2.08 -14.04 4.28
C TYR A 124 3.57 -13.86 4.54
N ALA A 125 4.44 -14.39 3.68
CA ALA A 125 5.86 -14.07 3.70
C ALA A 125 6.11 -12.60 3.34
N ARG A 126 5.40 -12.05 2.32
CA ARG A 126 5.44 -10.60 2.03
C ARG A 126 4.97 -9.76 3.21
N CYS A 127 3.95 -10.23 3.94
CA CYS A 127 3.54 -9.59 5.19
C CYS A 127 4.65 -9.66 6.25
N ALA A 128 5.33 -10.79 6.41
CA ALA A 128 6.45 -10.91 7.34
C ALA A 128 7.60 -9.94 7.01
N VAL A 129 7.96 -9.81 5.71
CA VAL A 129 8.99 -8.84 5.27
C VAL A 129 8.65 -7.42 5.70
N ILE A 130 7.40 -6.99 5.55
CA ILE A 130 6.97 -5.66 5.98
C ILE A 130 6.96 -5.57 7.51
N ALA A 131 6.51 -6.60 8.21
CA ALA A 131 6.39 -6.62 9.66
C ALA A 131 7.76 -6.57 10.39
N GLU A 132 8.82 -7.11 9.78
CA GLU A 132 10.21 -6.94 10.25
C GLU A 132 10.70 -5.48 10.16
N GLY A 133 10.00 -4.65 9.38
CA GLY A 133 10.20 -3.20 9.33
C GLY A 133 10.94 -2.73 8.07
N LYS A 134 11.13 -1.41 8.02
CA LYS A 134 11.55 -0.70 6.80
C LYS A 134 12.88 -1.21 6.23
N ALA A 135 13.88 -1.39 7.08
CA ALA A 135 15.22 -1.77 6.63
C ALA A 135 15.25 -3.16 5.97
N TYR A 136 14.50 -4.11 6.52
CA TYR A 136 14.39 -5.45 5.95
C TYR A 136 13.60 -5.44 4.65
N PHE A 137 12.49 -4.70 4.60
CA PHE A 137 11.75 -4.48 3.35
C PHE A 137 12.65 -3.91 2.24
N GLU A 138 13.44 -2.88 2.54
CA GLU A 138 14.38 -2.27 1.58
C GLU A 138 15.50 -3.23 1.17
N GLU A 139 15.99 -4.08 2.09
CA GLU A 139 16.95 -5.13 1.78
C GLU A 139 16.37 -6.15 0.79
N ILE A 140 15.17 -6.66 1.04
CA ILE A 140 14.51 -7.62 0.16
C ILE A 140 14.26 -7.01 -1.22
N LEU A 141 13.83 -5.75 -1.29
CA LEU A 141 13.67 -5.06 -2.58
C LEU A 141 14.95 -5.03 -3.42
N GLN A 142 16.12 -4.95 -2.79
CA GLN A 142 17.41 -4.94 -3.46
C GLN A 142 17.95 -6.35 -3.73
N HIS A 143 17.51 -7.33 -2.95
CA HIS A 143 17.99 -8.70 -2.94
C HIS A 143 16.83 -9.70 -2.94
N PRO A 144 16.13 -9.88 -4.08
CA PRO A 144 14.98 -10.78 -4.17
C PRO A 144 15.27 -12.22 -3.74
N GLU A 145 16.49 -12.70 -3.92
CA GLU A 145 16.94 -14.03 -3.52
C GLU A 145 16.91 -14.26 -2.00
N LYS A 146 16.83 -13.18 -1.21
CA LYS A 146 16.71 -13.23 0.25
C LYS A 146 15.28 -13.30 0.75
N MET A 147 14.28 -13.36 -0.14
CA MET A 147 12.88 -13.47 0.25
C MET A 147 12.71 -14.62 1.26
N PRO A 148 12.17 -14.35 2.47
CA PRO A 148 12.11 -15.36 3.52
C PRO A 148 11.13 -16.48 3.17
N GLN A 149 11.48 -17.71 3.51
CA GLN A 149 10.67 -18.90 3.22
C GLN A 149 10.07 -19.52 4.50
N ASP A 150 10.61 -19.17 5.66
CA ASP A 150 10.36 -19.80 6.96
C ASP A 150 9.60 -18.89 7.94
N ILE A 151 9.37 -17.62 7.57
CA ILE A 151 8.58 -16.67 8.35
C ILE A 151 7.36 -16.20 7.56
N ILE A 152 6.22 -16.14 8.25
CA ILE A 152 4.94 -15.65 7.73
C ILE A 152 4.26 -14.79 8.78
N PHE A 153 3.51 -13.77 8.34
CA PHE A 153 2.80 -12.88 9.25
C PHE A 153 1.49 -12.31 8.67
N GLU A 154 0.53 -13.20 8.37
CA GLU A 154 -0.85 -12.84 7.99
C GLU A 154 -1.49 -11.71 8.85
N PRO A 155 -1.33 -11.66 10.20
CA PRO A 155 -2.01 -10.68 11.04
C PRO A 155 -1.83 -9.21 10.62
N LEU A 156 -0.74 -8.89 9.91
CA LEU A 156 -0.49 -7.57 9.36
C LEU A 156 -1.68 -7.04 8.53
N LEU A 157 -2.35 -7.91 7.76
CA LEU A 157 -3.49 -7.57 6.91
C LEU A 157 -4.70 -7.05 7.72
N ASN A 158 -4.76 -7.33 9.02
CA ASN A 158 -5.89 -6.99 9.87
C ASN A 158 -5.72 -5.65 10.62
N ILE A 159 -4.57 -4.98 10.53
CA ILE A 159 -4.30 -3.79 11.36
C ILE A 159 -5.31 -2.67 11.08
N ALA A 160 -5.54 -2.33 9.80
CA ALA A 160 -6.46 -1.25 9.43
C ALA A 160 -7.91 -1.58 9.78
N SER A 161 -8.37 -2.79 9.47
CA SER A 161 -9.74 -3.23 9.75
C SER A 161 -10.03 -3.31 11.25
N ALA A 162 -9.08 -3.81 12.04
CA ALA A 162 -9.15 -3.85 13.49
C ALA A 162 -9.15 -2.44 14.09
N ALA A 163 -8.28 -1.54 13.62
CA ALA A 163 -8.23 -0.15 14.10
C ALA A 163 -9.52 0.62 13.79
N TYR A 164 -10.06 0.45 12.58
CA TYR A 164 -11.32 1.05 12.18
C TYR A 164 -12.49 0.54 13.03
N THR A 165 -12.58 -0.77 13.22
CA THR A 165 -13.62 -1.41 14.04
C THR A 165 -13.50 -0.96 15.49
N LEU A 166 -12.28 -0.87 16.03
CA LEU A 166 -12.02 -0.38 17.37
C LEU A 166 -12.54 1.05 17.55
N LYS A 167 -12.23 1.94 16.60
CA LYS A 167 -12.59 3.36 16.60
C LYS A 167 -14.08 3.60 16.41
N THR A 168 -14.70 2.92 15.45
CA THR A 168 -16.04 3.28 14.94
C THR A 168 -17.14 2.31 15.38
N LYS A 169 -16.78 1.12 15.85
CA LYS A 169 -17.68 -0.03 16.07
C LYS A 169 -18.42 -0.48 14.81
N LYS A 170 -17.92 -0.13 13.62
CA LYS A 170 -18.46 -0.50 12.31
C LYS A 170 -17.47 -1.38 11.55
N GLU A 171 -17.99 -2.11 10.58
CA GLU A 171 -17.19 -2.86 9.63
C GLU A 171 -16.35 -1.92 8.76
N PHE A 172 -15.12 -2.34 8.47
CA PHE A 172 -14.21 -1.62 7.60
C PHE A 172 -14.51 -1.94 6.14
N ILE A 173 -15.04 -0.96 5.41
CA ILE A 173 -15.33 -1.07 3.97
C ILE A 173 -14.44 -0.07 3.25
N HIS A 174 -13.27 -0.52 2.81
CA HIS A 174 -12.32 0.26 2.04
C HIS A 174 -11.65 -0.65 1.02
N THR A 175 -11.67 -0.23 -0.25
CA THR A 175 -10.90 -0.91 -1.29
C THR A 175 -9.51 -0.29 -1.33
N PRO A 176 -8.43 -1.06 -1.08
CA PRO A 176 -7.07 -0.52 -1.09
C PRO A 176 -6.68 0.01 -2.48
N LYS A 177 -5.76 0.97 -2.52
CA LYS A 177 -5.20 1.53 -3.77
C LYS A 177 -4.61 0.46 -4.69
N TYR A 178 -3.96 -0.56 -4.13
CA TYR A 178 -3.40 -1.69 -4.87
C TYR A 178 -4.07 -2.99 -4.43
N ASN A 179 -4.33 -3.89 -5.39
CA ASN A 179 -4.70 -5.26 -5.04
C ASN A 179 -3.43 -6.00 -4.63
N TYR A 180 -3.32 -6.40 -3.36
CA TYR A 180 -2.12 -7.04 -2.82
C TYR A 180 -2.12 -8.57 -2.97
N GLU A 181 -3.23 -9.15 -3.45
CA GLU A 181 -3.35 -10.59 -3.71
C GLU A 181 -2.29 -11.05 -4.71
N THR A 182 -1.75 -12.25 -4.51
CA THR A 182 -0.71 -12.81 -5.37
C THR A 182 -1.14 -12.83 -6.85
N TYR A 183 -0.23 -12.43 -7.75
CA TYR A 183 -0.45 -12.23 -9.20
C TYR A 183 -1.16 -10.93 -9.62
N SER A 184 -1.47 -10.03 -8.68
CA SER A 184 -2.16 -8.77 -9.00
C SER A 184 -1.25 -7.68 -9.59
N ASN A 185 0.05 -7.75 -9.35
CA ASN A 185 1.03 -6.92 -10.05
C ASN A 185 1.35 -7.52 -11.42
N GLU A 186 0.41 -7.40 -12.36
CA GLU A 186 0.54 -8.00 -13.70
C GLU A 186 1.89 -7.73 -14.37
N LYS A 187 2.45 -6.52 -14.18
CA LYS A 187 3.77 -6.15 -14.71
C LYS A 187 4.93 -6.87 -14.02
N GLY A 188 4.81 -7.14 -12.72
CA GLY A 188 5.79 -7.90 -11.95
C GLY A 188 5.80 -9.40 -12.27
N TRP A 189 4.78 -9.89 -12.98
CA TRP A 189 4.60 -11.29 -13.37
C TRP A 189 4.68 -11.52 -14.89
N ALA A 190 4.96 -10.47 -15.67
CA ALA A 190 5.03 -10.49 -17.13
C ALA A 190 6.43 -10.82 -17.68
#